data_AF-A0A849TBU5-F1
#
_entry.id   AF-A0A849TBU5-F1
#
_cell.length_a   1.000
_cell.length_b   1.000
_cell.length_c   1.000
_cell.angle_alpha   90.00
_cell.angle_beta   90.00
_cell.angle_gamma   90.00
#
_symmetry.space_group_name_H-M   'P 1'
#
loop_
_entity.id
_entity.type
_entity.pdbx_description
1 polymer ?
#
loop_
_entity_poly.entity_id
_entity_poly.type
_entity_poly.pdbx_seq_one_letter_code
_entity_poly.pdbx_strand_id
1 'polypeptide(L)'
;MIHTRNGRKVEIDEDLRDGMTHSGSRIPTGAISASTEQSPYRRKPPAPRPLGPNIQVAAALALASLAVGMAGYMFFERMGSVDAFLNAAMILGGMGPVGTISTTGGKIFAGLYALYSGLVVLITAGLILAPVLHNVLHRFHLGDDDDKT
;
A
#
# COMPACT_ATOMS: atom_id res chain seq x y z
N MET A 1 6.70 -60.10 30.61
CA MET A 1 7.72 -59.17 31.15
C MET A 1 9.01 -59.94 31.37
N ILE A 2 9.94 -59.90 30.41
CA ILE A 2 11.36 -60.29 30.54
C ILE A 2 12.15 -59.26 29.72
N HIS A 3 13.08 -58.60 30.40
CA HIS A 3 14.03 -57.62 29.89
C HIS A 3 15.23 -58.38 29.29
N THR A 4 15.67 -58.11 28.05
CA THR A 4 17.11 -58.14 27.69
C THR A 4 17.40 -57.70 26.24
N ARG A 5 18.35 -56.77 26.20
CA ARG A 5 19.26 -56.27 25.15
C ARG A 5 19.60 -57.26 24.02
N ASN A 6 19.51 -56.77 22.78
CA ASN A 6 20.28 -57.18 21.59
C ASN A 6 20.66 -58.68 21.50
N GLY A 7 19.69 -59.52 21.16
CA GLY A 7 19.88 -60.94 20.87
C GLY A 7 19.16 -61.29 19.57
N ARG A 8 19.88 -61.23 18.45
CA ARG A 8 19.44 -61.86 17.20
C ARG A 8 19.10 -63.32 17.50
N LYS A 9 17.86 -63.73 17.21
CA LYS A 9 17.57 -65.07 16.72
C LYS A 9 17.13 -64.90 15.28
N VAL A 10 18.08 -65.10 14.37
CA VAL A 10 17.78 -65.42 12.98
C VAL A 10 17.42 -66.90 13.02
N GLU A 11 16.14 -67.20 13.13
CA GLU A 11 15.66 -68.54 12.82
C GLU A 11 15.48 -68.55 11.30
N ILE A 12 16.43 -69.21 10.63
CA ILE A 12 16.40 -69.45 9.20
C ILE A 12 15.36 -70.55 9.05
N ASP A 13 14.10 -70.17 8.86
CA ASP A 13 13.06 -71.15 8.62
C ASP A 13 13.16 -71.60 7.16
N GLU A 14 13.64 -72.84 7.01
CA GLU A 14 13.97 -73.53 5.77
C GLU A 14 12.70 -74.03 5.05
N ASP A 15 11.53 -73.46 5.36
CA ASP A 15 10.22 -73.79 4.78
C ASP A 15 9.88 -72.98 3.50
N LEU A 16 10.80 -72.19 2.95
CA LEU A 16 10.59 -71.44 1.70
C LEU A 16 10.72 -72.30 0.42
N ARG A 17 10.54 -73.62 0.48
CA ARG A 17 10.64 -74.48 -0.71
C ARG A 17 9.46 -75.38 -0.99
N ASP A 18 8.44 -75.46 -0.14
CA ASP A 18 7.35 -76.41 -0.39
C ASP A 18 5.98 -75.82 -0.02
N GLY A 19 5.29 -75.27 -1.02
CA GLY A 19 4.04 -74.55 -0.80
C GLY A 19 3.43 -74.05 -2.09
N MET A 20 3.12 -75.01 -2.96
CA MET A 20 2.34 -74.85 -4.17
C MET A 20 1.15 -73.89 -4.02
N THR A 21 0.91 -73.14 -5.10
CA THR A 21 -0.41 -72.89 -5.70
C THR A 21 -1.56 -72.60 -4.74
N HIS A 22 -1.96 -71.34 -4.63
CA HIS A 22 -3.31 -70.87 -4.96
C HIS A 22 -3.49 -69.44 -4.47
N SER A 23 -4.40 -68.74 -5.15
CA SER A 23 -5.06 -67.52 -4.71
C SER A 23 -4.36 -66.21 -5.08
N GLY A 24 -4.72 -65.71 -6.25
CA GLY A 24 -4.58 -64.29 -6.61
C GLY A 24 -5.36 -63.43 -5.62
N SER A 25 -4.64 -62.93 -4.61
CA SER A 25 -5.12 -61.90 -3.70
C SER A 25 -5.17 -60.56 -4.45
N ARG A 26 -6.37 -60.17 -4.89
CA ARG A 26 -6.65 -58.82 -5.37
C ARG A 26 -6.50 -57.89 -4.17
N ILE A 27 -5.39 -57.17 -4.13
CA ILE A 27 -5.17 -56.10 -3.17
C ILE A 27 -6.30 -55.07 -3.31
N PRO A 28 -6.91 -54.63 -2.19
CA PRO A 28 -8.07 -53.75 -2.17
C PRO A 28 -7.78 -52.40 -2.84
N THR A 29 -8.73 -51.96 -3.66
CA THR A 29 -8.84 -50.66 -4.37
C THR A 29 -8.95 -49.44 -3.42
N GLY A 30 -8.39 -49.49 -2.21
CA GLY A 30 -8.64 -48.50 -1.16
C GLY A 30 -7.42 -47.94 -0.43
N ALA A 31 -6.18 -48.23 -0.85
CA ALA A 31 -5.00 -47.82 -0.08
C ALA A 31 -3.78 -47.43 -0.93
N ILE A 32 -4.00 -46.69 -2.04
CA ILE A 32 -2.91 -45.96 -2.70
C ILE A 32 -3.14 -44.47 -2.45
N SER A 33 -2.20 -43.90 -1.70
CA SER A 33 -1.92 -42.47 -1.58
C SER A 33 -2.86 -41.66 -0.69
N ALA A 34 -2.60 -41.78 0.61
CA ALA A 34 -2.53 -40.58 1.44
C ALA A 34 -1.64 -39.51 0.76
N SER A 35 -2.07 -38.26 0.84
CA SER A 35 -1.26 -37.06 0.62
C SER A 35 -0.95 -36.67 -0.83
N THR A 36 -1.96 -36.18 -1.54
CA THR A 36 -1.79 -34.94 -2.33
C THR A 36 -2.99 -34.04 -2.08
N GLU A 37 -3.20 -33.70 -0.81
CA GLU A 37 -3.74 -32.39 -0.48
C GLU A 37 -2.73 -31.33 -0.94
N GLN A 38 -2.76 -31.00 -2.22
CA GLN A 38 -2.30 -29.69 -2.68
C GLN A 38 -3.49 -29.04 -3.37
N SER A 39 -4.36 -28.51 -2.51
CA SER A 39 -5.36 -27.51 -2.85
C SER A 39 -4.74 -26.53 -3.87
N PRO A 40 -5.33 -26.39 -5.06
CA PRO A 40 -4.79 -25.51 -6.08
C PRO A 40 -4.82 -24.11 -5.49
N TYR A 41 -3.62 -23.61 -5.26
CA TYR A 41 -3.28 -22.29 -4.73
C TYR A 41 -4.30 -21.24 -5.18
N ARG A 42 -5.36 -21.03 -4.38
CA ARG A 42 -6.32 -19.95 -4.57
C ARG A 42 -5.54 -18.70 -4.24
N ARG A 43 -4.87 -18.12 -5.25
CA ARG A 43 -4.25 -16.81 -5.15
C ARG A 43 -5.31 -15.88 -4.58
N LYS A 44 -5.19 -15.54 -3.30
CA LYS A 44 -5.92 -14.41 -2.75
C LYS A 44 -5.53 -13.23 -3.65
N PRO A 45 -6.48 -12.52 -4.28
CA PRO A 45 -6.11 -11.35 -5.07
C PRO A 45 -5.25 -10.45 -4.17
N PRO A 46 -4.15 -9.86 -4.68
CA PRO A 46 -3.36 -8.93 -3.88
C PRO A 46 -4.33 -7.89 -3.31
N ALA A 47 -4.33 -7.75 -1.99
CA ALA A 47 -5.17 -6.77 -1.31
C ALA A 47 -4.94 -5.39 -1.97
N PRO A 48 -5.98 -4.56 -2.15
CA PRO A 48 -5.80 -3.23 -2.69
C PRO A 48 -4.82 -2.48 -1.77
N ARG A 49 -3.61 -2.22 -2.27
CA ARG A 49 -2.68 -1.35 -1.57
C ARG A 49 -3.34 0.01 -1.54
N PRO A 50 -3.49 0.68 -0.38
CA PRO A 50 -4.05 2.00 -0.35
C PRO A 50 -3.15 2.89 -1.22
N LEU A 51 -3.69 3.32 -2.35
CA LEU A 51 -3.14 4.36 -3.21
C LEU A 51 -3.30 5.71 -2.48
N GLY A 52 -2.81 5.79 -1.24
CA GLY A 52 -3.34 6.70 -0.21
C GLY A 52 -2.33 7.60 0.52
N PRO A 53 -1.03 7.28 0.66
CA PRO A 53 -0.18 8.06 1.56
C PRO A 53 0.12 9.46 1.01
N ASN A 54 0.33 9.61 -0.31
CA ASN A 54 0.66 10.91 -0.90
C ASN A 54 -0.52 11.89 -0.83
N ILE A 55 -1.75 11.40 -0.99
CA ILE A 55 -2.97 12.21 -0.87
C ILE A 55 -3.18 12.64 0.58
N GLN A 56 -2.92 11.75 1.55
CA GLN A 56 -3.02 12.07 2.97
C GLN A 56 -2.00 13.14 3.38
N VAL A 57 -0.75 13.01 2.93
CA VAL A 57 0.30 14.02 3.19
C VAL A 57 -0.05 15.36 2.54
N ALA A 58 -0.52 15.36 1.29
CA ALA A 58 -0.98 16.57 0.60
C ALA A 58 -2.14 17.25 1.33
N ALA A 59 -3.14 16.48 1.76
CA ALA A 59 -4.28 17.01 2.50
C ALA A 59 -3.86 17.57 3.87
N ALA A 60 -2.98 16.88 4.60
CA ALA A 60 -2.45 17.35 5.88
C ALA A 60 -1.65 18.65 5.71
N LEU A 61 -0.83 18.74 4.67
CA LEU A 61 -0.07 19.94 4.32
C LEU A 61 -1.02 21.12 4.04
N ALA A 62 -2.05 20.91 3.22
CA ALA A 62 -3.03 21.94 2.89
C ALA A 62 -3.79 22.44 4.14
N LEU A 63 -4.24 21.53 5.00
CA LEU A 63 -4.93 21.87 6.25
C LEU A 63 -4.02 22.64 7.22
N ALA A 64 -2.75 22.24 7.34
CA ALA A 64 -1.78 22.95 8.16
C ALA A 64 -1.53 24.37 7.62
N SER A 65 -1.34 24.52 6.31
CA SER A 65 -1.15 25.83 5.68
C SER A 65 -2.38 26.73 5.81
N LEU A 66 -3.59 26.15 5.78
CA LEU A 66 -4.83 26.88 6.01
C LEU A 66 -4.94 27.37 7.47
N ALA A 67 -4.62 26.51 8.44
CA ALA A 67 -4.65 26.87 9.86
C ALA A 67 -3.67 28.02 10.17
N VAL A 68 -2.48 28.01 9.56
CA VAL A 68 -1.50 29.11 9.66
C VAL A 68 -2.06 30.40 9.06
N GLY A 69 -2.73 30.32 7.92
CA GLY A 69 -3.40 31.47 7.29
C GLY A 69 -4.47 32.07 8.17
N MET A 70 -5.36 31.24 8.73
CA MET A 70 -6.40 31.66 9.66
C MET A 70 -5.82 32.35 10.90
N ALA A 71 -4.80 31.76 11.51
CA ALA A 71 -4.15 32.34 12.69
C ALA A 71 -3.55 33.71 12.41
N GLY A 72 -2.90 33.89 11.24
CA GLY A 72 -2.36 35.18 10.84
C GLY A 72 -3.43 36.23 10.58
N TYR A 73 -4.51 35.91 9.87
CA TYR A 73 -5.61 36.86 9.64
C TYR A 73 -6.31 37.28 10.95
N MET A 74 -6.53 36.33 11.86
CA MET A 74 -7.08 36.67 13.18
C MET A 74 -6.14 37.56 14.01
N PHE A 75 -4.82 37.41 13.86
CA PHE A 75 -3.85 38.20 14.63
C PHE A 75 -3.59 39.59 14.03
N PHE A 76 -3.38 39.68 12.72
CA PHE A 76 -3.01 40.92 12.03
C PHE A 76 -4.21 41.81 11.65
N GLU A 77 -5.38 41.21 11.43
CA GLU A 77 -6.60 41.95 11.07
C GLU A 77 -7.69 41.91 12.13
N ARG A 78 -7.56 41.09 13.17
CA ARG A 78 -8.60 40.87 14.20
C ARG A 78 -9.96 40.50 13.59
N MET A 79 -9.95 39.89 12.41
CA MET A 79 -11.14 39.39 11.73
C MET A 79 -11.73 38.19 12.46
N GLY A 80 -13.04 37.98 12.29
CA GLY A 80 -13.72 36.78 12.76
C GLY A 80 -13.13 35.52 12.15
N SER A 81 -13.24 34.39 12.85
CA SER A 81 -12.69 33.10 12.41
C SER A 81 -13.23 32.65 11.04
N VAL A 82 -14.48 32.99 10.72
CA VAL A 82 -15.11 32.66 9.42
C VAL A 82 -14.51 33.48 8.28
N ASP A 83 -14.34 34.80 8.47
CA ASP A 83 -13.75 35.68 7.46
C ASP A 83 -12.26 35.37 7.27
N ALA A 84 -11.55 35.01 8.34
CA ALA A 84 -10.16 34.55 8.29
C ALA A 84 -10.02 33.23 7.53
N PHE A 85 -10.93 32.27 7.75
CA PHE A 85 -10.98 31.03 6.97
C PHE A 85 -11.23 31.31 5.48
N LEU A 86 -12.22 32.14 5.16
CA LEU A 86 -12.59 32.46 3.80
C LEU A 86 -11.42 33.10 3.04
N ASN A 87 -10.77 34.10 3.65
CA ASN A 87 -9.62 34.78 3.06
C ASN A 87 -8.40 33.86 2.89
N ALA A 88 -8.10 33.04 3.90
CA ALA A 88 -7.01 32.07 3.82
C ALA A 88 -7.28 31.00 2.75
N ALA A 89 -8.50 30.47 2.68
CA ALA A 89 -8.90 29.45 1.71
C ALA A 89 -8.91 29.99 0.26
N MET A 90 -9.35 31.24 0.05
CA MET A 90 -9.29 31.87 -1.27
C MET A 90 -7.85 31.98 -1.76
N ILE A 91 -6.96 32.53 -0.93
CA ILE A 91 -5.54 32.68 -1.28
C ILE A 91 -4.89 31.32 -1.53
N LEU A 92 -5.17 30.33 -0.68
CA LEU A 92 -4.69 28.96 -0.86
C LEU A 92 -5.24 28.32 -2.14
N GLY A 93 -6.46 28.66 -2.54
CA GLY A 93 -7.08 28.26 -3.80
C GLY A 93 -6.59 29.03 -5.02
N GLY A 94 -5.71 30.03 -4.84
CA GLY A 94 -5.17 30.86 -5.92
C GLY A 94 -6.02 32.09 -6.27
N MET A 95 -7.07 32.38 -5.50
CA MET A 95 -7.89 33.58 -5.64
C MET A 95 -7.45 34.64 -4.62
N GLY A 96 -7.56 35.92 -4.95
CA GLY A 96 -7.21 37.00 -4.00
C GLY A 96 -8.08 37.00 -2.74
N PRO A 97 -7.75 37.79 -1.70
CA PRO A 97 -8.59 37.91 -0.51
C PRO A 97 -10.01 38.45 -0.83
N VAL A 98 -11.02 37.95 -0.12
CA VAL A 98 -12.40 38.45 -0.19
C VAL A 98 -12.54 39.64 0.75
N GLY A 99 -12.79 40.81 0.17
CA GLY A 99 -13.06 42.03 0.92
C GLY A 99 -11.86 42.95 1.08
N THR A 100 -12.07 44.08 1.75
CA THR A 100 -11.04 45.10 1.94
C THR A 100 -10.24 44.84 3.21
N ILE A 101 -8.97 44.46 3.02
CA ILE A 101 -8.02 44.36 4.12
C ILE A 101 -7.71 45.77 4.62
N SER A 102 -8.10 46.07 5.86
CA SER A 102 -8.12 47.44 6.39
C SER A 102 -6.81 47.82 7.06
N THR A 103 -6.06 46.85 7.61
CA THR A 103 -4.82 47.09 8.34
C THR A 103 -3.59 47.00 7.42
N THR A 104 -2.59 47.86 7.66
CA THR A 104 -1.31 47.80 6.93
C THR A 104 -0.60 46.46 7.17
N GLY A 105 -0.65 45.93 8.41
CA GLY A 105 -0.10 44.63 8.76
C GLY A 105 -0.80 43.47 8.04
N GLY A 106 -2.13 43.52 7.92
CA GLY A 106 -2.91 42.55 7.17
C GLY A 106 -2.56 42.49 5.69
N LYS A 107 -2.28 43.65 5.06
CA LYS A 107 -1.90 43.71 3.64
C LYS A 107 -0.56 43.03 3.37
N ILE A 108 0.44 43.29 4.22
CA ILE A 108 1.76 42.66 4.13
C ILE A 108 1.65 41.16 4.39
N PHE A 109 0.88 40.77 5.41
CA PHE A 109 0.63 39.36 5.71
C PHE A 109 -0.05 38.64 4.55
N ALA A 110 -1.11 39.23 3.97
CA ALA A 110 -1.83 38.65 2.84
C ALA A 110 -0.91 38.42 1.63
N GLY A 111 -0.01 39.38 1.34
CA GLY A 111 0.99 39.21 0.29
C GLY A 111 1.98 38.08 0.57
N LEU A 112 2.55 38.01 1.77
CA LEU A 112 3.47 36.93 2.16
C LEU A 112 2.77 35.57 2.16
N TYR A 113 1.54 35.52 2.66
CA TYR A 113 0.73 34.31 2.68
C TYR A 113 0.37 33.86 1.25
N ALA A 114 0.11 34.78 0.32
CA ALA A 114 -0.11 34.46 -1.08
C ALA A 114 1.11 33.83 -1.75
N LEU A 115 2.33 34.33 -1.48
CA LEU A 115 3.56 33.73 -1.99
C LEU A 115 3.79 32.33 -1.39
N TYR A 116 3.62 32.19 -0.08
CA TYR A 116 3.78 30.93 0.62
C TYR A 116 2.77 29.87 0.14
N SER A 117 1.49 30.22 0.07
CA SER A 117 0.42 29.31 -0.34
C SER A 117 0.58 28.87 -1.81
N GLY A 118 0.99 29.77 -2.69
CA GLY A 118 1.34 29.43 -4.08
C GLY A 118 2.43 28.35 -4.16
N LEU A 119 3.48 28.45 -3.32
CA LEU A 119 4.52 27.43 -3.26
C LEU A 119 4.00 26.09 -2.71
N VAL A 120 3.15 26.13 -1.68
CA VAL A 120 2.50 24.92 -1.13
C VAL A 120 1.65 24.21 -2.18
N VAL A 121 0.90 24.96 -2.99
CA VAL A 121 0.11 24.41 -4.11
C VAL A 121 1.02 23.76 -5.14
N LEU A 122 2.14 24.39 -5.51
CA LEU A 122 3.12 23.82 -6.43
C LEU A 122 3.75 22.53 -5.90
N ILE A 123 4.15 22.50 -4.63
CA ILE A 123 4.68 21.30 -3.97
C ILE A 123 3.63 20.20 -3.98
N THR A 124 2.39 20.52 -3.61
CA THR A 124 1.28 19.57 -3.57
C THR A 124 0.98 18.98 -4.95
N ALA A 125 0.94 19.83 -5.98
CA ALA A 125 0.79 19.40 -7.36
C ALA A 125 1.94 18.49 -7.79
N GLY A 126 3.19 18.80 -7.42
CA GLY A 126 4.37 17.97 -7.66
C GLY A 126 4.27 16.59 -7.00
N LEU A 127 3.82 16.51 -5.75
CA LEU A 127 3.61 15.23 -5.04
C LEU A 127 2.58 14.33 -5.75
N ILE A 128 1.53 14.93 -6.31
CA ILE A 128 0.49 14.21 -7.06
C ILE A 128 1.01 13.81 -8.44
N LEU A 129 1.77 14.69 -9.11
CA LEU A 129 2.23 14.49 -10.49
C LEU A 129 3.45 13.54 -10.58
N ALA A 130 4.30 13.48 -9.55
CA ALA A 130 5.48 12.61 -9.50
C ALA A 130 5.19 11.12 -9.79
N PRO A 131 4.22 10.45 -9.14
CA PRO A 131 3.90 9.07 -9.47
C PRO A 131 3.28 8.93 -10.87
N VAL A 132 2.53 9.93 -11.35
CA VAL A 132 1.94 9.90 -12.70
C VAL A 132 3.05 9.93 -13.75
N LEU A 133 4.02 10.83 -13.60
CA LEU A 133 5.15 10.96 -14.52
C LEU A 133 6.01 9.68 -14.54
N HIS A 134 6.26 9.09 -13.37
CA HIS A 134 7.00 7.82 -13.28
C HIS A 134 6.23 6.67 -13.97
N ASN A 135 4.90 6.60 -13.81
CA ASN A 135 4.07 5.58 -14.47
C ASN A 135 4.06 5.72 -16.00
N VAL A 136 4.08 6.96 -16.51
CA VAL A 136 4.14 7.22 -17.96
C VAL A 136 5.49 6.80 -18.53
N LEU A 137 6.60 7.17 -17.87
CA LEU A 137 7.95 6.82 -18.34
C LEU A 137 8.17 5.31 -18.41
N HIS A 138 7.65 4.57 -17.42
CA HIS A 138 7.76 3.11 -17.38
C HIS A 138 6.92 2.39 -18.46
N ARG A 139 5.87 3.05 -18.98
CA ARG A 139 5.05 2.55 -20.10
C ARG A 139 5.70 2.79 -21.46
N PHE A 140 6.49 3.83 -21.61
CA PHE A 140 7.19 4.13 -22.87
C PHE A 140 8.43 3.23 -23.09
N HIS A 141 9.09 2.76 -22.05
CA HIS A 141 10.22 1.82 -22.19
C HIS A 141 9.82 0.34 -22.41
N LEU A 142 8.54 -0.01 -22.29
CA LEU A 142 8.05 -1.37 -22.57
C LEU A 142 7.76 -1.61 -24.07
N GLY A 143 8.05 -0.65 -24.94
CA GLY A 143 7.87 -0.76 -26.39
C GLY A 143 9.09 -1.26 -27.17
N ASP A 144 10.27 -1.32 -26.54
CA ASP A 144 11.55 -1.53 -27.26
C ASP A 144 12.28 -2.85 -26.92
N ASP A 145 11.73 -3.70 -26.02
CA ASP A 145 12.39 -4.96 -25.59
C ASP A 145 11.78 -6.26 -26.18
N ASP A 146 10.82 -6.16 -27.10
CA ASP A 146 10.14 -7.32 -27.73
C ASP A 146 10.62 -7.60 -29.17
N ASP A 147 11.88 -7.33 -29.50
CA ASP A 147 12.49 -7.81 -30.76
C ASP A 147 13.78 -8.62 -30.49
N LYS A 148 13.56 -9.86 -30.04
CA LYS A 148 14.49 -10.97 -30.22
C LYS A 148 13.77 -12.08 -30.98
N THR A 149 13.79 -11.99 -32.31
CA THR A 149 13.61 -13.15 -33.20
C THR A 149 14.77 -13.24 -34.18
#